data_AF-A0A518BFB4-F1
#
_entry.id   AF-A0A518BFB4-F1
#
_cell.length_a   1.000
_cell.length_b   1.000
_cell.length_c   1.000
_cell.angle_alpha   90.00
_cell.angle_beta   90.00
_cell.angle_gamma   90.00
#
_symmetry.space_group_name_H-M   'P 1'
#
loop_
_entity.id
_entity.type
_entity.pdbx_description
1 polymer ?
#
loop_
_entity_poly.entity_id
_entity_poly.type
_entity_poly.pdbx_seq_one_letter_code
_entity_poly.pdbx_strand_id
1 'polypeptide(L)' 'MKGKKLEVLDPAKDADRLADHVLGPTGNLRAPTVKKGKTFLVGFSPEGYDAHF' A
#
# COMPACT_ATOMS: atom_id res chain seq x y z
N MET A 1 19.21 -12.24 4.66
CA MET A 1 17.89 -12.02 4.03
C MET A 1 17.43 -10.62 4.40
N LYS A 2 17.48 -9.67 3.47
CA LYS A 2 17.29 -8.25 3.77
C LYS A 2 15.79 -7.98 3.86
N GLY A 3 15.27 -7.91 5.09
CA GLY A 3 13.86 -7.64 5.37
C GLY A 3 13.37 -6.44 4.57
N LYS A 4 12.20 -6.61 3.97
CA LYS A 4 11.49 -5.65 3.11
C LYS A 4 11.49 -4.28 3.80
N LYS A 5 12.07 -3.27 3.15
CA LYS A 5 12.18 -1.91 3.69
C LYS A 5 10.76 -1.36 3.86
N LEU A 6 10.28 -1.28 5.10
CA LEU A 6 9.03 -0.60 5.42
C LEU A 6 9.19 0.87 5.11
N GLU A 7 8.33 1.39 4.25
CA GLU A 7 8.35 2.79 3.84
C GLU A 7 7.03 3.42 4.26
N VAL A 8 7.14 4.49 5.05
CA VAL A 8 6.00 5.26 5.54
C VAL A 8 5.93 6.53 4.72
N LEU A 9 4.79 6.74 4.05
CA LEU A 9 4.53 7.91 3.22
C LEU A 9 3.37 8.71 3.82
N ASP A 10 3.48 10.03 3.81
CA ASP A 10 2.39 10.94 4.22
C ASP A 10 1.57 11.29 2.97
N PRO A 11 0.29 10.89 2.87
CA PRO A 11 -0.53 11.15 1.69
C PRO A 11 -0.63 12.63 1.29
N ALA A 12 -0.46 13.56 2.24
CA ALA A 12 -0.54 15.00 1.97
C ALA A 12 0.78 15.57 1.40
N LYS A 13 1.92 14.90 1.63
CA LYS A 13 3.25 15.38 1.22
C LYS A 13 3.89 14.54 0.13
N ASP A 14 3.55 13.25 0.10
CA ASP A 14 4.18 12.23 -0.75
C ASP A 14 3.19 11.69 -1.80
N ALA A 15 2.22 12.50 -2.26
CA ALA A 15 1.13 12.06 -3.13
C ALA A 15 1.63 11.33 -4.40
N ASP A 16 2.65 11.86 -5.08
CA ASP A 16 3.20 11.26 -6.30
C ASP A 16 3.89 9.92 -6.01
N ARG A 17 4.70 9.86 -4.94
CA ARG A 17 5.36 8.62 -4.53
C ARG A 17 4.35 7.58 -4.06
N LEU A 18 3.30 8.01 -3.35
CA LEU A 18 2.22 7.12 -2.96
C LEU A 18 1.56 6.51 -4.20
N ALA A 19 1.25 7.34 -5.21
CA ALA A 19 0.70 6.89 -6.48
C ALA A 19 1.61 5.86 -7.17
N ASP A 20 2.92 6.10 -7.24
CA ASP A 20 3.89 5.16 -7.83
C ASP A 20 3.91 3.79 -7.13
N HIS A 21 3.67 3.78 -5.81
CA HIS A 21 3.65 2.57 -5.01
C HIS A 21 2.33 1.79 -5.13
N VAL A 22 1.20 2.50 -5.20
CA VAL A 22 -0.13 1.88 -5.12
C VAL A 22 -0.81 1.69 -6.48
N LEU A 23 -0.43 2.44 -7.51
CA LEU A 23 -1.00 2.34 -8.85
C LEU A 23 -0.21 1.37 -9.74
N GLY A 24 -0.93 0.70 -10.63
CA GLY A 24 -0.39 -0.11 -11.72
C GLY A 24 -0.19 0.70 -13.00
N PRO A 25 0.32 0.06 -14.07
CA PRO A 25 0.69 0.74 -15.32
C PRO A 25 -0.44 1.52 -16.00
N THR A 26 -1.70 1.14 -15.74
CA THR A 26 -2.90 1.77 -16.31
C THR A 26 -3.63 2.68 -15.32
N GLY A 27 -3.03 2.98 -14.17
CA GLY A 27 -3.62 3.88 -13.16
C GLY A 27 -4.62 3.22 -12.21
N ASN A 28 -4.84 1.90 -12.29
CA ASN A 28 -5.64 1.17 -11.31
C ASN A 28 -4.83 0.82 -10.06
N LEU A 29 -5.48 0.65 -8.90
CA LEU A 29 -4.80 0.14 -7.70
C LEU A 29 -4.24 -1.27 -7.94
N ARG A 30 -3.05 -1.54 -7.39
CA ARG A 30 -2.42 -2.86 -7.45
C ARG A 30 -3.23 -3.87 -6.63
N ALA A 31 -3.52 -5.02 -7.24
CA ALA A 31 -4.18 -6.12 -6.57
C ALA A 31 -3.21 -6.91 -5.65
N PRO A 32 -3.71 -7.57 -4.58
CA PRO A 32 -5.06 -7.43 -4.04
C PRO A 32 -5.29 -6.05 -3.42
N THR A 33 -6.54 -5.60 -3.36
CA THR A 33 -6.90 -4.33 -2.70
C THR A 33 -8.06 -4.55 -1.74
N VAL A 34 -7.91 -4.10 -0.51
CA VAL A 34 -8.95 -4.14 0.53
C VAL A 34 -9.12 -2.75 1.12
N LYS A 35 -10.36 -2.30 1.27
CA LYS A 35 -10.71 -1.13 2.06
C LYS A 35 -11.35 -1.57 3.38
N LYS A 36 -10.71 -1.28 4.51
CA LYS A 36 -11.24 -1.51 5.86
C LYS A 36 -11.43 -0.16 6.56
N GLY A 37 -12.65 0.37 6.55
CA GLY A 37 -12.95 1.70 7.08
C GLY A 37 -12.22 2.80 6.30
N LYS A 38 -11.31 3.51 6.97
CA LYS A 38 -10.45 4.56 6.37
C LYS A 38 -9.10 4.03 5.89
N THR A 39 -8.82 2.75 6.11
CA THR A 39 -7.54 2.12 5.75
C THR A 39 -7.68 1.37 4.44
N PHE A 40 -6.67 1.51 3.58
CA PHE A 40 -6.51 0.72 2.34
C PHE A 40 -5.29 -0.17 2.48
N LEU A 41 -5.47 -1.47 2.22
CA LEU A 41 -4.40 -2.44 2.00
C LEU A 41 -4.29 -2.62 0.48
N VAL A 42 -3.13 -2.30 -0.08
CA VAL A 42 -2.87 -2.38 -1.53
C VAL A 42 -1.67 -3.29 -1.76
N GLY A 43 -1.82 -4.31 -2.59
CA GLY A 43 -0.86 -5.41 -2.70
C GLY A 43 -0.93 -6.37 -1.50
N PHE A 44 0.05 -7.26 -1.39
CA PHE A 44 0.09 -8.28 -0.34
C PHE A 44 1.32 -8.13 0.58
N SER A 45 1.04 -8.09 1.88
CA SER A 45 2.01 -8.20 2.98
C SER A 45 1.34 -9.03 4.09
N PRO A 46 1.92 -10.18 4.49
CA PRO A 46 1.38 -10.98 5.59
C PRO A 46 1.17 -10.14 6.86
N GLU A 47 2.16 -9.34 7.22
CA GLU A 47 2.14 -8.51 8.43
C GLU A 47 1.04 -7.45 8.40
N GLY A 48 0.81 -6.84 7.23
CA GLY A 48 -0.27 -5.87 7.04
C GLY A 48 -1.66 -6.50 7.10
N TYR A 49 -1.81 -7.73 6.62
CA TYR A 49 -3.07 -8.46 6.72
C TYR A 49 -3.33 -8.92 8.16
N ASP A 50 -2.34 -9.50 8.86
CA ASP A 50 -2.46 -9.95 10.26
C ASP A 50 -2.81 -8.80 11.22
N ALA A 51 -2.33 -7.57 10.96
CA ALA A 51 -2.66 -6.40 11.78
C ALA A 51 -4.10 -5.88 11.55
N HIS A 52 -4.73 -6.24 10.44
CA HIS A 52 -5.99 -5.67 9.99
C HIS A 52 -7.09 -6.72 9.76
N PHE A 53 -6.85 -8.01 9.98
CA PHE A 53 -7.84 -9.08 9.93
C PHE A 53 -7.71 -9.95 11.16
#